data_AF-A0A963Q728-F1
#
_entry.id   AF-A0A963Q728-F1
#
_cell.length_a   1.000
_cell.length_b   1.000
_cell.length_c   1.000
_cell.angle_alpha   90.00
_cell.angle_beta   90.00
_cell.angle_gamma   90.00
#
_symmetry.space_group_name_H-M   'P 1'
#
loop_
_entity.id
_entity.type
_entity.pdbx_description
1 polymer ?
#
loop_
_entity_poly.entity_id
_entity_poly.type
_entity_poly.pdbx_seq_one_letter_code
_entity_poly.pdbx_strand_id
1 'polypeptide(L)' 'VALFGLVEEVCDTVLPLAVSKGVDLSLFIAPTLPQAIVADDVRLRQILYNLLGNAIKFSADDPDRPGKVALRMTHTE' A
#
# COMPACT_ATOMS: atom_id res chain seq x y z
N VAL A 1 -6.28 14.32 7.33
CA VAL A 1 -6.28 12.93 6.83
C VAL A 1 -5.63 12.03 7.86
N ALA A 2 -6.37 11.07 8.42
CA ALA A 2 -5.82 10.10 9.37
C ALA A 2 -5.00 9.05 8.60
N LEU A 3 -3.68 9.02 8.84
CA LEU A 3 -2.76 8.24 7.98
C LEU A 3 -2.95 6.73 8.15
N PHE A 4 -3.06 6.26 9.40
CA PHE A 4 -3.20 4.83 9.69
C PHE A 4 -4.44 4.25 9.00
N GLY A 5 -5.62 4.82 9.27
CA GLY A 5 -6.87 4.32 8.71
C GLY A 5 -6.93 4.41 7.18
N LEU A 6 -6.39 5.48 6.58
CA LEU A 6 -6.33 5.60 5.12
C LEU A 6 -5.48 4.48 4.50
N VAL A 7 -4.32 4.19 5.07
CA VAL A 7 -3.40 3.20 4.50
C VAL A 7 -3.86 1.78 4.75
N GLU A 8 -4.45 1.50 5.90
CA GLU A 8 -5.10 0.23 6.19
C GLU A 8 -6.25 -0.04 5.20
N GLU A 9 -7.16 0.93 5.00
CA GLU A 9 -8.28 0.83 4.05
C GLU A 9 -7.80 0.56 2.61
N VAL A 10 -6.75 1.27 2.17
CA VAL A 10 -6.18 1.06 0.84
C VAL A 10 -5.55 -0.32 0.71
N CYS A 11 -4.79 -0.78 1.71
CA CYS A 11 -4.17 -2.10 1.71
C CYS A 11 -5.22 -3.22 1.69
N ASP A 12 -6.25 -3.13 2.52
CA ASP A 12 -7.35 -4.11 2.57
C ASP A 12 -8.09 -4.21 1.23
N THR A 13 -8.28 -3.07 0.57
CA THR A 13 -8.95 -3.02 -0.73
C THR A 13 -8.13 -3.69 -1.84
N VAL A 14 -6.79 -3.56 -1.82
CA VAL A 14 -5.93 -4.16 -2.86
C VAL A 14 -5.45 -5.57 -2.53
N LEU A 15 -5.58 -6.02 -1.29
CA LEU A 15 -5.11 -7.34 -0.84
C LEU A 15 -5.72 -8.50 -1.66
N PRO A 16 -7.03 -8.54 -1.98
CA PRO A 16 -7.58 -9.59 -2.84
C PRO A 16 -6.94 -9.63 -4.23
N LEU A 17 -6.62 -8.46 -4.80
CA LEU A 17 -5.93 -8.36 -6.08
C LEU A 17 -4.50 -8.93 -5.98
N ALA A 18 -3.76 -8.58 -4.93
CA ALA A 18 -2.41 -9.12 -4.67
C ALA A 18 -2.44 -10.65 -4.56
N VAL A 19 -3.36 -11.20 -3.76
CA VAL A 19 -3.55 -12.65 -3.60
C VAL A 19 -3.88 -13.32 -4.93
N SER A 20 -4.81 -12.76 -5.71
CA SER A 20 -5.19 -13.31 -7.03
C SER A 20 -4.04 -13.32 -8.05
N LYS A 21 -3.02 -12.50 -7.84
CA LYS A 21 -1.84 -12.35 -8.69
C LYS A 21 -0.61 -13.09 -8.15
N GLY A 22 -0.73 -13.81 -7.03
CA GLY A 22 0.42 -14.47 -6.39
C GLY A 22 1.45 -13.46 -5.89
N VAL A 23 1.01 -12.31 -5.38
CA VAL A 23 1.89 -11.27 -4.83
C VAL A 23 1.69 -11.17 -3.32
N ASP A 24 2.78 -11.29 -2.57
CA ASP A 24 2.84 -11.01 -1.14
C ASP A 24 2.84 -9.50 -0.92
N LEU A 25 1.75 -8.99 -0.35
CA LEU A 25 1.63 -7.59 0.07
C LEU A 25 1.93 -7.46 1.56
N SER A 26 2.80 -6.52 1.92
CA SER A 26 3.13 -6.20 3.31
C SER A 26 2.98 -4.71 3.60
N LEU A 27 2.55 -4.39 4.81
CA LEU A 27 2.40 -3.03 5.32
C LEU A 27 3.29 -2.82 6.55
N PHE A 28 4.04 -1.73 6.54
CA PHE A 28 4.81 -1.27 7.68
C PHE A 28 4.47 0.20 7.97
N ILE A 29 4.13 0.49 9.22
CA ILE A 29 3.85 1.84 9.70
C ILE A 29 4.82 2.15 10.84
N ALA A 30 5.65 3.18 10.66
CA ALA A 30 6.60 3.60 11.69
C ALA A 30 5.86 4.21 12.90
N PRO A 31 6.31 3.94 14.14
CA PRO A 31 5.73 4.57 15.34
C PRO A 31 5.86 6.10 15.36
N THR A 32 6.83 6.64 14.62
CA THR A 32 7.07 8.08 14.48
C THR A 32 6.15 8.76 13.46
N LEU A 33 5.30 7.99 12.76
CA LEU A 33 4.39 8.56 11.78
C LEU A 33 3.34 9.44 12.48
N PRO A 34 3.12 10.69 12.04
CA PRO A 34 2.07 11.52 12.60
C PRO A 34 0.70 10.85 12.41
N GLN A 35 -0.18 10.95 13.40
CA GLN A 35 -1.52 10.35 13.31
C GLN A 35 -2.33 10.90 12.14
N ALA A 36 -2.14 12.18 11.81
CA ALA A 36 -2.81 12.83 10.71
C ALA A 36 -1.94 13.91 10.07
N ILE A 37 -2.21 14.17 8.79
CA ILE A 37 -1.63 15.27 8.02
C ILE A 37 -2.72 16.12 7.37
N VAL A 38 -2.38 17.35 7.01
CA VAL A 38 -3.21 18.19 6.14
C VAL A 38 -2.97 17.76 4.70
N ALA A 39 -3.98 17.14 4.10
CA ALA A 39 -3.95 16.65 2.73
C ALA A 39 -5.37 16.50 2.19
N ASP A 40 -5.50 16.34 0.87
CA ASP A 40 -6.74 15.89 0.22
C ASP A 40 -6.83 14.36 0.34
N ASP A 41 -7.82 13.91 1.08
CA ASP A 41 -8.06 12.51 1.42
C ASP A 41 -8.33 11.62 0.19
N VAL A 42 -9.09 12.15 -0.77
CA VAL A 42 -9.49 11.44 -1.99
C VAL A 42 -8.30 11.30 -2.93
N ARG A 43 -7.54 12.39 -3.11
CA ARG A 43 -6.34 12.36 -3.97
C ARG A 43 -5.25 11.47 -3.39
N LEU A 44 -5.04 11.49 -2.07
CA LEU A 44 -4.03 10.64 -1.44
C LEU A 44 -4.36 9.16 -1.60
N ARG A 45 -5.62 8.76 -1.39
CA ARG A 45 -6.11 7.41 -1.71
C ARG A 45 -5.82 7.03 -3.16
N GLN A 46 -6.19 7.89 -4.10
CA GLN A 46 -6.00 7.61 -5.53
C GLN A 46 -4.53 7.40 -5.88
N ILE A 47 -3.61 8.19 -5.30
CA ILE A 47 -2.17 8.00 -5.47
C ILE A 47 -1.76 6.62 -4.97
N LEU A 48 -2.15 6.24 -3.75
CA LEU A 48 -1.77 4.94 -3.18
C LEU A 48 -2.36 3.77 -3.98
N TYR A 49 -3.62 3.85 -4.42
CA TYR A 49 -4.22 2.83 -5.28
C TYR A 49 -3.46 2.65 -6.59
N ASN A 50 -3.07 3.74 -7.23
CA ASN A 50 -2.31 3.68 -8.48
C ASN A 50 -0.92 3.06 -8.27
N LEU A 51 -0.23 3.45 -7.19
CA LEU A 51 1.10 2.92 -6.89
C LEU A 51 1.05 1.43 -6.54
N LEU A 52 0.13 1.01 -5.64
CA LEU A 52 -0.01 -0.39 -5.26
C LEU A 52 -0.54 -1.25 -6.40
N GLY A 53 -1.52 -0.77 -7.16
CA GLY A 53 -2.05 -1.47 -8.32
C GLY A 53 -0.97 -1.73 -9.38
N ASN A 54 -0.12 -0.73 -9.65
CA ASN A 54 1.04 -0.90 -10.52
C ASN A 54 2.06 -1.87 -9.93
N ALA A 55 2.42 -1.73 -8.65
CA ALA A 55 3.38 -2.60 -7.99
C ALA A 55 2.94 -4.08 -8.05
N ILE A 56 1.67 -4.37 -7.79
CA ILE A 56 1.10 -5.72 -7.87
C ILE A 56 1.14 -6.21 -9.33
N LYS A 57 0.66 -5.40 -10.27
CA LYS A 57 0.60 -5.77 -11.70
C LYS A 57 1.97 -6.18 -12.25
N PHE A 58 3.02 -5.44 -11.92
CA PHE A 58 4.36 -5.62 -12.47
C PHE A 58 5.28 -6.47 -11.60
N SER A 59 4.75 -7.10 -10.54
CA SER A 59 5.51 -8.05 -9.71
C SER A 59 5.01 -9.49 -9.85
N ALA A 60 4.01 -9.75 -10.71
CA ALA A 60 3.29 -11.02 -10.81
C ALA A 60 3.76 -11.92 -11.98
N ASP A 61 5.01 -11.80 -12.40
CA ASP A 61 5.50 -12.39 -13.66
C ASP A 61 5.99 -13.85 -13.52
N ASP A 62 6.27 -14.32 -12.31
CA ASP A 62 6.84 -15.65 -12.04
C ASP A 62 5.83 -16.59 -11.36
N PRO A 63 5.40 -17.70 -12.01
CA PRO A 63 4.49 -18.68 -11.44
C PRO A 63 5.07 -19.47 -10.26
N ASP A 64 6.40 -19.63 -10.21
CA ASP A 64 7.09 -20.47 -9.21
C ASP A 64 7.57 -19.65 -8.01
N ARG A 65 7.51 -18.32 -8.10
CA ARG A 65 7.93 -17.41 -7.03
C ARG A 65 6.94 -16.26 -6.87
N PRO A 66 6.29 -16.13 -5.70
CA PRO A 66 5.38 -15.02 -5.48
C PRO A 66 6.10 -13.68 -5.54
N GLY A 67 5.46 -12.72 -6.21
CA GLY A 67 5.89 -11.32 -6.24
C GLY A 67 5.89 -10.73 -4.83
N LYS A 68 6.64 -9.65 -4.61
CA LYS A 68 6.69 -8.98 -3.29
C LYS A 68 6.47 -7.49 -3.43
N VAL A 69 5.48 -6.98 -2.70
CA VAL A 69 5.15 -5.56 -2.63
C VAL A 69 5.10 -5.14 -1.16
N ALA A 70 5.77 -4.04 -0.81
CA ALA A 70 5.79 -3.52 0.54
C ALA A 70 5.43 -2.03 0.54
N LEU A 71 4.40 -1.66 1.31
CA LEU A 71 4.09 -0.28 1.62
C LEU A 71 4.71 0.08 2.96
N ARG A 72 5.60 1.09 2.96
CA ARG A 72 6.28 1.56 4.17
C ARG A 72 5.93 3.03 4.41
N MET A 73 5.28 3.30 5.53
CA MET A 73 5.04 4.66 5.99
C MET A 73 6.08 5.04 7.04
N THR A 74 6.89 6.05 6.74
CA THR A 74 7.92 6.57 7.64
C THR A 74 7.85 8.09 7.68
N HIS A 75 8.13 8.69 8.82
CA HIS A 75 8.37 10.12 8.95
C HIS A 75 9.88 10.34 9.03
N THR A 76 10.46 10.99 8.02
CA THR A 76 11.85 11.48 8.05
C THR A 76 11.88 12.84 8.73
N GLU A 77 12.79 13.01 9.68
CA GLU A 77 13.11 14.30 10.31
C GLU A 77 13.87 15.24 9.34
#